data_AF-A0A497SUR3-F1
#
_entry.id   AF-A0A497SUR3-F1
#
_cell.length_a   1.000
_cell.length_b   1.000
_cell.length_c   1.000
_cell.angle_alpha   90.00
_cell.angle_beta   90.00
_cell.angle_gamma   90.00
#
_symmetry.space_group_name_H-M   'P 1'
#
loop_
_entity.id
_entity.type
_entity.pdbx_description
1 polymer ?
#
loop_
_entity_poly.entity_id
_entity_poly.type
_entity_poly.pdbx_seq_one_letter_code
_entity_poly.pdbx_strand_id
1 'polypeptide(L)'
;MVIVDATMQEKNAEIVEKDLEIGETMQIFDNLFWNLYKEKYFVDFEDPYYLAWNNEVYTIVPAISYEYRFYYGLIYALPNFEGIFVVSSDGTIEFFDPSQAQENELLKNNRIFPEELARLYVESYAFKDGLINYFFIHEDQVDIQDLDFNRQPFLLDTEDGLKWFTSTEPYGESHGVFKIFLIDARTGEIGRLELSSENTLTGPVKAADFVRKSNPIVDWTRFGIVEPLPFSREGKLYWKVVVVPYDSAGIAYQAFIDAETNDVVELETNEEILEFIKGIHVPEKEEVDEKEVDYIAQIKQKIKELEELIEKIELNIS
;
A
#
# COMPACT_ATOMS: atom_id res chain seq x y z
N MET A 1 -1.33 -24.13 2.05
CA MET A 1 -1.25 -22.65 2.20
C MET A 1 -0.88 -22.35 3.64
N VAL A 2 -0.13 -21.27 3.92
CA VAL A 2 0.12 -20.81 5.29
C VAL A 2 -0.63 -19.49 5.47
N ILE A 3 -1.60 -19.46 6.38
CA ILE A 3 -2.26 -18.21 6.79
C ILE A 3 -1.50 -17.73 8.01
N VAL A 4 -0.94 -16.53 7.93
CA VAL A 4 -0.21 -15.90 9.02
C VAL A 4 -1.13 -14.87 9.64
N ASP A 5 -1.43 -15.02 10.93
CA ASP A 5 -2.04 -13.94 11.70
C ASP A 5 -0.99 -12.84 11.87
N ALA A 6 -1.13 -11.77 11.10
CA ALA A 6 -0.15 -10.68 11.04
C ALA A 6 -0.32 -9.65 12.18
N THR A 7 -1.18 -9.93 13.17
CA THR A 7 -1.42 -9.02 14.30
C THR A 7 -0.30 -9.09 15.36
N MET A 8 0.60 -10.06 15.29
CA MET A 8 1.74 -10.21 16.20
C MET A 8 3.03 -10.56 15.42
N GLN A 9 4.19 -9.95 15.73
CA GLN A 9 5.47 -10.45 15.16
C GLN A 9 5.86 -11.83 15.73
N GLU A 10 5.25 -12.28 16.83
CA GLU A 10 5.43 -13.65 17.28
C GLU A 10 4.71 -14.62 16.34
N LYS A 11 5.40 -15.70 16.00
CA LYS A 11 5.02 -16.70 14.99
C LYS A 11 3.86 -17.60 15.45
N ASN A 12 2.73 -17.02 15.85
CA ASN A 12 1.48 -17.73 16.09
C ASN A 12 0.72 -17.88 14.75
N ALA A 13 1.32 -18.61 13.81
CA ALA A 13 0.67 -18.93 12.54
C ALA A 13 -0.15 -20.21 12.70
N GLU A 14 -1.47 -20.12 12.55
CA GLU A 14 -2.31 -21.29 12.35
C GLU A 14 -2.16 -21.74 10.89
N ILE A 15 -1.42 -22.83 10.68
CA ILE A 15 -1.20 -23.38 9.35
C ILE A 15 -2.42 -24.23 8.98
N VAL A 16 -3.30 -23.69 8.15
CA VAL A 16 -4.38 -24.44 7.50
C VAL A 16 -3.89 -24.91 6.13
N GLU A 17 -3.46 -26.17 6.07
CA GLU A 17 -3.04 -26.80 4.81
C GLU A 17 -4.20 -27.57 4.17
N LYS A 18 -4.56 -27.16 2.94
CA LYS A 18 -5.56 -27.80 2.10
C LYS A 18 -5.08 -27.87 0.66
N ASP A 19 -5.37 -29.00 0.02
CA ASP A 19 -5.21 -29.17 -1.41
C ASP A 19 -6.36 -28.44 -2.12
N LEU A 20 -6.02 -27.66 -3.14
CA LEU A 20 -6.98 -26.97 -3.99
C LEU A 20 -7.10 -27.71 -5.30
N GLU A 21 -8.32 -28.00 -5.75
CA GLU A 21 -8.55 -28.56 -7.10
C GLU A 21 -8.28 -27.54 -8.21
N ILE A 22 -8.46 -26.25 -7.89
CA ILE A 22 -8.24 -25.12 -8.79
C ILE A 22 -7.33 -24.10 -8.10
N GLY A 23 -6.29 -23.63 -8.79
CA GLY A 23 -5.33 -22.68 -8.22
C GLY A 23 -4.68 -21.76 -9.26
N GLU A 24 -4.15 -20.63 -8.80
CA GLU A 24 -3.54 -19.59 -9.66
C GLU A 24 -2.36 -20.11 -10.48
N THR A 25 -1.48 -20.87 -9.83
CA THR A 25 -0.23 -21.37 -10.42
C THR A 25 -0.39 -22.69 -11.17
N MET A 26 -1.61 -23.25 -11.20
CA MET A 26 -1.91 -24.51 -11.88
C MET A 26 -2.05 -24.32 -13.40
N GLN A 27 -1.95 -25.40 -14.18
CA GLN A 27 -1.79 -25.36 -15.64
C GLN A 27 -2.96 -25.96 -16.43
N ILE A 28 -3.43 -25.22 -17.43
CA ILE A 28 -4.42 -25.67 -18.43
C ILE A 28 -5.85 -25.70 -17.85
N PHE A 29 -6.29 -26.82 -17.27
CA PHE A 29 -7.70 -27.02 -16.91
C PHE A 29 -8.01 -26.79 -15.43
N ASP A 30 -7.00 -26.89 -14.57
CA ASP A 30 -7.03 -26.62 -13.13
C ASP A 30 -6.60 -25.17 -12.81
N ASN A 31 -6.25 -24.38 -13.84
CA ASN A 31 -5.93 -22.97 -13.68
C ASN A 31 -7.15 -22.16 -13.22
N LEU A 32 -6.98 -21.33 -12.19
CA LEU A 32 -8.04 -20.49 -11.61
C LEU A 32 -8.74 -19.63 -12.67
N PHE A 33 -8.00 -18.73 -13.31
CA PHE A 33 -8.59 -17.78 -14.26
C PHE A 33 -9.24 -18.48 -15.46
N TRP A 34 -8.66 -19.57 -15.95
CA TRP A 34 -9.28 -20.37 -17.03
C TRP A 34 -10.67 -20.88 -16.64
N ASN A 35 -10.87 -21.32 -15.39
CA ASN A 35 -12.17 -21.75 -14.91
C ASN A 35 -13.13 -20.57 -14.66
N LEU A 36 -12.63 -19.46 -14.12
CA LEU A 36 -13.47 -18.26 -13.94
C LEU A 36 -13.95 -17.68 -15.28
N TYR A 37 -13.09 -17.62 -16.30
CA TYR A 37 -13.49 -17.17 -17.65
C TYR A 37 -14.51 -18.07 -18.33
N LYS A 38 -14.59 -19.37 -17.95
CA LYS A 38 -15.65 -20.26 -18.43
C LYS A 38 -17.01 -19.92 -17.84
N GLU A 39 -17.05 -19.49 -16.57
CA GLU A 39 -18.27 -19.03 -15.91
C GLU A 39 -18.69 -17.65 -16.42
N LYS A 40 -17.73 -16.73 -16.57
CA LYS A 40 -18.00 -15.37 -17.04
C LYS A 40 -16.84 -14.81 -17.84
N TYR A 41 -17.07 -14.64 -19.14
CA TYR A 41 -16.00 -14.30 -20.09
C TYR A 41 -15.73 -12.79 -20.24
N PHE A 42 -16.75 -11.94 -20.10
CA PHE A 42 -16.64 -10.49 -20.33
C PHE A 42 -16.42 -9.70 -19.04
N VAL A 43 -15.43 -10.12 -18.26
CA VAL A 43 -15.01 -9.47 -17.01
C VAL A 43 -13.50 -9.52 -16.92
N ASP A 44 -12.93 -8.57 -16.18
CA ASP A 44 -11.57 -8.67 -15.67
C ASP A 44 -11.60 -9.12 -14.20
N PHE A 45 -10.53 -9.78 -13.77
CA PHE A 45 -10.38 -10.30 -12.41
C PHE A 45 -9.30 -9.53 -11.68
N GLU A 46 -9.56 -9.21 -10.43
CA GLU A 46 -8.52 -8.72 -9.53
C GLU A 46 -7.66 -9.87 -8.97
N ASP A 47 -6.51 -9.51 -8.43
CA ASP A 47 -5.65 -10.39 -7.66
C ASP A 47 -6.46 -11.15 -6.59
N PRO A 48 -6.46 -12.49 -6.63
CA PRO A 48 -7.23 -13.29 -5.72
C PRO A 48 -6.61 -13.23 -4.32
N TYR A 49 -7.47 -13.40 -3.32
CA TYR A 49 -7.04 -13.56 -1.93
C TYR A 49 -7.77 -14.74 -1.29
N TYR A 50 -7.25 -15.20 -0.17
CA TYR A 50 -7.69 -16.47 0.41
C TYR A 50 -8.27 -16.25 1.80
N LEU A 51 -9.38 -16.92 2.09
CA LEU A 51 -10.02 -16.91 3.41
C LEU A 51 -10.08 -18.34 3.95
N ALA A 52 -9.69 -18.53 5.21
CA ALA A 52 -10.00 -19.74 5.94
C ALA A 52 -11.30 -19.59 6.72
N TRP A 53 -12.20 -20.55 6.53
CA TRP A 53 -13.49 -20.57 7.23
C TRP A 53 -13.92 -22.01 7.44
N ASN A 54 -14.36 -22.35 8.66
CA ASN A 54 -14.78 -23.71 9.02
C ASN A 54 -13.78 -24.82 8.62
N ASN A 55 -12.47 -24.55 8.77
CA ASN A 55 -11.40 -25.50 8.42
C ASN A 55 -11.33 -25.85 6.92
N GLU A 56 -11.91 -25.01 6.06
CA GLU A 56 -11.75 -25.00 4.61
C GLU A 56 -11.07 -23.70 4.17
N VAL A 57 -10.47 -23.73 2.97
CA VAL A 57 -9.83 -22.57 2.34
C VAL A 57 -10.63 -22.20 1.10
N TYR A 58 -10.96 -20.91 0.99
CA TYR A 58 -11.69 -20.34 -0.12
C TYR A 58 -10.81 -19.34 -0.86
N THR A 59 -10.76 -19.45 -2.18
CA THR A 59 -10.12 -18.46 -3.05
C THR A 59 -11.19 -17.46 -3.48
N ILE A 60 -10.96 -16.19 -3.19
CA ILE A 60 -11.89 -15.10 -3.42
C ILE A 60 -11.36 -14.21 -4.53
N VAL A 61 -12.16 -13.97 -5.56
CA VAL A 61 -11.74 -13.23 -6.76
C VAL A 61 -12.78 -12.18 -7.14
N PRO A 62 -12.55 -10.90 -6.83
CA PRO A 62 -13.40 -9.81 -7.30
C PRO A 62 -13.40 -9.72 -8.83
N ALA A 63 -14.55 -9.39 -9.41
CA ALA A 63 -14.73 -9.26 -10.85
C ALA A 63 -15.20 -7.85 -11.23
N ILE A 64 -14.64 -7.34 -12.32
CA ILE A 64 -14.94 -6.03 -12.89
C ILE A 64 -15.60 -6.24 -14.26
N SER A 65 -16.78 -5.66 -14.46
CA SER A 65 -17.45 -5.65 -15.77
C SER A 65 -17.38 -4.27 -16.41
N TYR A 66 -17.71 -4.22 -17.70
CA TYR A 66 -17.59 -3.01 -18.49
C TYR A 66 -18.91 -2.63 -19.15
N GLU A 67 -19.42 -1.45 -18.82
CA GLU A 67 -20.53 -0.83 -19.55
C GLU A 67 -19.98 -0.01 -20.71
N TYR A 68 -20.21 -0.48 -21.94
CA TYR A 68 -19.77 0.23 -23.13
C TYR A 68 -20.72 1.37 -23.49
N ARG A 69 -20.18 2.58 -23.59
CA ARG A 69 -20.89 3.79 -24.00
C ARG A 69 -20.32 4.35 -25.28
N PHE A 70 -21.17 5.06 -26.01
CA PHE A 70 -20.80 5.74 -27.24
C PHE A 70 -21.08 7.23 -27.11
N TYR A 71 -20.05 8.05 -27.30
CA TYR A 71 -20.15 9.50 -27.25
C TYR A 71 -19.28 10.13 -28.34
N TYR A 72 -19.89 10.96 -29.19
CA TYR A 72 -19.22 11.68 -30.29
C TYR A 72 -18.32 10.80 -31.20
N GLY A 73 -18.74 9.57 -31.53
CA GLY A 73 -17.95 8.69 -32.39
C GLY A 73 -16.92 7.82 -31.67
N LEU A 74 -16.74 8.01 -30.36
CA LEU A 74 -15.84 7.23 -29.52
C LEU A 74 -16.61 6.24 -28.67
N ILE A 75 -16.19 4.98 -28.72
CA ILE A 75 -16.63 3.94 -27.79
C ILE A 75 -15.69 3.97 -26.58
N TYR A 76 -16.24 4.01 -25.38
CA TYR A 76 -15.48 3.90 -24.14
C TYR A 76 -16.18 2.93 -23.18
N ALA A 77 -15.40 2.34 -22.27
CA ALA A 77 -15.88 1.37 -21.29
C ALA A 77 -15.89 2.01 -19.90
N LEU A 78 -16.99 1.85 -19.18
CA LEU A 78 -17.10 2.22 -17.77
C LEU A 78 -16.98 0.95 -16.92
N PRO A 79 -15.90 0.81 -16.13
CA PRO A 79 -15.72 -0.33 -15.26
C PRO A 79 -16.66 -0.23 -14.05
N ASN A 80 -17.31 -1.34 -13.73
CA ASN A 80 -18.19 -1.47 -12.59
C ASN A 80 -17.82 -2.73 -11.80
N PHE A 81 -18.06 -2.68 -10.49
CA PHE A 81 -17.94 -3.85 -9.65
C PHE A 81 -19.06 -4.83 -10.01
N GLU A 82 -18.69 -5.94 -10.64
CA GLU A 82 -19.64 -6.93 -11.15
C GLU A 82 -20.09 -7.90 -10.06
N GLY A 83 -19.23 -8.19 -9.10
CA GLY A 83 -19.44 -9.17 -8.06
C GLY A 83 -18.15 -9.91 -7.72
N ILE A 84 -18.27 -11.08 -7.11
CA ILE A 84 -17.15 -11.83 -6.57
C ILE A 84 -17.32 -13.33 -6.82
N PHE A 85 -16.24 -13.98 -7.21
CA PHE A 85 -16.18 -15.43 -7.28
C PHE A 85 -15.62 -15.96 -5.96
N VAL A 86 -16.25 -17.02 -5.46
CA VAL A 86 -15.78 -17.79 -4.32
C VAL A 86 -15.53 -19.20 -4.83
N VAL A 87 -14.27 -19.62 -4.76
CA VAL A 87 -13.83 -20.96 -5.17
C VAL A 87 -13.50 -21.76 -3.92
N SER A 88 -14.22 -22.85 -3.73
CA SER A 88 -13.96 -23.80 -2.64
C SER A 88 -12.76 -24.68 -2.97
N SER A 89 -12.17 -25.31 -1.95
CA SER A 89 -11.02 -26.21 -2.13
C SER A 89 -11.30 -27.40 -3.07
N ASP A 90 -12.56 -27.83 -3.18
CA ASP A 90 -13.01 -28.89 -4.09
C ASP A 90 -13.28 -28.40 -5.53
N GLY A 91 -12.90 -27.17 -5.86
CA GLY A 91 -13.08 -26.60 -7.20
C GLY A 91 -14.50 -26.12 -7.49
N THR A 92 -15.43 -26.17 -6.53
CA THR A 92 -16.76 -25.57 -6.69
C THR A 92 -16.62 -24.05 -6.79
N ILE A 93 -17.16 -23.47 -7.86
CA ILE A 93 -17.15 -22.02 -8.12
C ILE A 93 -18.55 -21.47 -7.92
N GLU A 94 -18.68 -20.49 -7.04
CA GLU A 94 -19.91 -19.72 -6.83
C GLU A 94 -19.67 -18.25 -7.16
N PHE A 95 -20.60 -17.64 -7.88
CA PHE A 95 -20.57 -16.21 -8.19
C PHE A 95 -21.64 -15.50 -7.38
N PHE A 96 -21.24 -14.44 -6.66
CA PHE A 96 -22.14 -13.57 -5.93
C PHE A 96 -22.11 -12.17 -6.55
N ASP A 97 -23.28 -11.63 -6.88
CA ASP A 97 -23.38 -10.22 -7.24
C ASP A 97 -23.05 -9.31 -6.02
N PRO A 98 -22.86 -7.99 -6.21
CA PRO A 98 -22.43 -7.11 -5.12
C PRO A 98 -23.36 -7.13 -3.90
N SER A 99 -24.67 -7.28 -4.10
CA SER A 99 -25.63 -7.33 -2.99
C SER A 99 -25.54 -8.66 -2.24
N GLN A 100 -25.45 -9.77 -2.97
CA GLN A 100 -25.27 -11.10 -2.39
C GLN A 100 -23.93 -11.22 -1.64
N ALA A 101 -22.86 -10.62 -2.18
CA ALA A 101 -21.53 -10.63 -1.58
C ALA A 101 -21.50 -9.86 -0.24
N GLN A 102 -22.28 -8.80 -0.11
CA GLN A 102 -22.39 -8.02 1.13
C GLN A 102 -23.09 -8.81 2.25
N GLU A 103 -24.11 -9.60 1.89
CA GLU A 103 -24.89 -10.43 2.82
C GLU A 103 -24.22 -11.78 3.15
N ASN A 104 -23.20 -12.17 2.39
CA ASN A 104 -22.52 -13.45 2.57
C ASN A 104 -21.69 -13.46 3.87
N GLU A 105 -21.96 -14.44 4.76
CA GLU A 105 -21.28 -14.58 6.04
C GLU A 105 -19.78 -14.91 5.91
N LEU A 106 -19.36 -15.64 4.87
CA LEU A 106 -17.93 -15.91 4.59
C LEU A 106 -17.15 -14.63 4.30
N LEU A 107 -17.79 -13.70 3.57
CA LEU A 107 -17.18 -12.44 3.13
C LEU A 107 -17.37 -11.30 4.14
N LYS A 108 -18.00 -11.60 5.28
CA LYS A 108 -18.25 -10.62 6.33
C LYS A 108 -16.92 -10.12 6.89
N ASN A 109 -16.83 -8.80 7.06
CA ASN A 109 -15.64 -8.09 7.52
C ASN A 109 -14.40 -8.29 6.63
N ASN A 110 -14.59 -8.65 5.36
CA ASN A 110 -13.52 -8.75 4.37
C ASN A 110 -13.76 -7.79 3.21
N ARG A 111 -12.69 -7.46 2.47
CA ARG A 111 -12.76 -6.64 1.26
C ARG A 111 -13.47 -7.41 0.16
N ILE A 112 -14.43 -6.81 -0.52
CA ILE A 112 -15.07 -7.40 -1.70
C ILE A 112 -15.01 -6.48 -2.91
N PHE A 113 -14.88 -5.17 -2.68
CA PHE A 113 -14.74 -4.17 -3.72
C PHE A 113 -13.30 -4.14 -4.24
N PRO A 114 -13.08 -4.13 -5.56
CA PRO A 114 -11.74 -4.27 -6.10
C PRO A 114 -10.81 -3.10 -5.78
N GLU A 115 -9.58 -3.40 -5.37
CA GLU A 115 -8.44 -2.48 -5.23
C GLU A 115 -8.15 -1.69 -6.51
N GLU A 116 -8.02 -2.37 -7.66
CA GLU A 116 -7.74 -1.76 -8.96
C GLU A 116 -8.86 -0.80 -9.36
N LEU A 117 -10.11 -1.17 -9.06
CA LEU A 117 -11.26 -0.32 -9.34
C LEU A 117 -11.29 0.90 -8.42
N ALA A 118 -10.95 0.73 -7.13
CA ALA A 118 -10.82 1.82 -6.19
C ALA A 118 -9.72 2.81 -6.64
N ARG A 119 -8.57 2.29 -7.05
CA ARG A 119 -7.47 3.10 -7.61
C ARG A 119 -7.92 3.85 -8.86
N LEU A 120 -8.55 3.16 -9.79
CA LEU A 120 -9.01 3.73 -11.06
C LEU A 120 -10.01 4.87 -10.84
N TYR A 121 -10.88 4.78 -9.84
CA TYR A 121 -11.81 5.85 -9.49
C TYR A 121 -11.07 7.11 -9.00
N VAL A 122 -10.00 6.95 -8.23
CA VAL A 122 -9.16 8.09 -7.79
C VAL A 122 -8.36 8.67 -8.96
N GLU A 123 -7.75 7.83 -9.80
CA GLU A 123 -7.03 8.30 -10.99
C GLU A 123 -7.95 9.04 -11.97
N SER A 124 -9.19 8.56 -12.12
CA SER A 124 -10.21 9.20 -12.96
C SER A 124 -10.60 10.59 -12.46
N TYR A 125 -10.42 10.88 -11.17
CA TYR A 125 -10.70 12.20 -10.61
C TYR A 125 -9.82 13.31 -11.22
N ALA A 126 -8.62 12.96 -11.71
CA ALA A 126 -7.75 13.90 -12.43
C ALA A 126 -8.42 14.51 -13.69
N PHE A 127 -9.43 13.83 -14.25
CA PHE A 127 -10.16 14.25 -15.43
C PHE A 127 -11.46 15.02 -15.14
N LYS A 128 -11.77 15.32 -13.86
CA LYS A 128 -13.07 15.91 -13.46
C LYS A 128 -13.40 17.23 -14.14
N ASP A 129 -12.39 18.05 -14.43
CA ASP A 129 -12.53 19.35 -15.10
C ASP A 129 -12.30 19.26 -16.62
N GLY A 130 -12.27 18.04 -17.15
CA GLY A 130 -12.20 17.74 -18.58
C GLY A 130 -10.78 17.59 -19.13
N LEU A 131 -10.71 17.11 -20.38
CA LEU A 131 -9.45 16.77 -21.05
C LEU A 131 -8.53 17.99 -21.26
N ILE A 132 -9.11 19.18 -21.50
CA ILE A 132 -8.32 20.41 -21.67
C ILE A 132 -7.60 20.75 -20.35
N ASN A 133 -8.29 20.57 -19.22
CA ASN A 133 -7.66 20.77 -17.92
C ASN A 133 -6.53 19.78 -17.72
N TYR A 134 -6.83 18.48 -17.87
CA TYR A 134 -5.87 17.40 -17.66
C TYR A 134 -4.59 17.50 -18.52
N PHE A 135 -4.68 17.95 -19.77
CA PHE A 135 -3.51 18.01 -20.67
C PHE A 135 -2.76 19.35 -20.67
N PHE A 136 -3.37 20.45 -20.21
CA PHE A 136 -2.80 21.79 -20.43
C PHE A 136 -2.91 22.76 -19.25
N ILE A 137 -3.99 22.72 -18.46
CA ILE A 137 -4.25 23.72 -17.41
C ILE A 137 -3.82 23.20 -16.04
N HIS A 138 -4.10 21.91 -15.76
CA HIS A 138 -3.79 21.21 -14.52
C HIS A 138 -4.36 21.85 -13.25
N GLU A 139 -5.50 22.55 -13.36
CA GLU A 139 -6.20 23.15 -12.22
C GLU A 139 -6.87 22.04 -11.39
N ASP A 140 -6.64 22.04 -10.07
CA ASP A 140 -7.22 21.07 -9.13
C ASP A 140 -7.01 19.59 -9.54
N GLN A 141 -5.91 19.32 -10.25
CA GLN A 141 -5.57 18.00 -10.74
C GLN A 141 -4.81 17.23 -9.66
N VAL A 142 -5.30 16.02 -9.38
CA VAL A 142 -4.67 15.07 -8.45
C VAL A 142 -3.68 14.17 -9.16
N ASP A 143 -2.68 13.72 -8.43
CA ASP A 143 -1.73 12.70 -8.84
C ASP A 143 -1.47 11.71 -7.70
N ILE A 144 -1.38 10.42 -8.01
CA ILE A 144 -1.08 9.37 -7.02
C ILE A 144 0.41 9.09 -7.07
N GLN A 145 1.08 9.29 -5.95
CA GLN A 145 2.51 8.99 -5.82
C GLN A 145 2.68 7.67 -5.07
N ASP A 146 3.25 6.67 -5.74
CA ASP A 146 3.53 5.34 -5.20
C ASP A 146 4.98 5.24 -4.69
N LEU A 147 5.23 4.34 -3.73
CA LEU A 147 6.58 3.87 -3.43
C LEU A 147 6.86 2.58 -4.22
N ASP A 148 8.13 2.36 -4.59
CA ASP A 148 8.55 1.25 -5.47
C ASP A 148 8.07 -0.14 -5.03
N PHE A 149 7.86 -0.35 -3.73
CA PHE A 149 7.48 -1.65 -3.15
C PHE A 149 6.01 -1.77 -2.77
N ASN A 150 5.25 -0.68 -2.72
CA ASN A 150 3.84 -0.74 -2.37
C ASN A 150 3.07 0.41 -3.02
N ARG A 151 2.03 0.04 -3.77
CA ARG A 151 1.20 0.96 -4.54
C ARG A 151 -0.08 1.28 -3.76
N GLN A 152 -0.58 2.49 -3.92
CA GLN A 152 -1.89 2.89 -3.39
C GLN A 152 -3.02 2.27 -4.24
N PRO A 153 -4.20 1.96 -3.67
CA PRO A 153 -4.66 2.28 -2.32
C PRO A 153 -4.14 1.33 -1.23
N PHE A 154 -4.15 1.80 0.01
CA PHE A 154 -3.87 0.98 1.19
C PHE A 154 -5.16 0.50 1.85
N LEU A 155 -5.25 -0.79 2.21
CA LEU A 155 -6.39 -1.30 2.96
C LEU A 155 -6.27 -0.90 4.44
N LEU A 156 -7.25 -0.16 4.93
CA LEU A 156 -7.35 0.25 6.33
C LEU A 156 -8.54 -0.41 7.01
N ASP A 157 -8.33 -0.89 8.23
CA ASP A 157 -9.40 -1.27 9.14
C ASP A 157 -9.78 -0.05 9.99
N THR A 158 -11.02 0.43 9.80
CA THR A 158 -11.54 1.63 10.47
C THR A 158 -12.77 1.28 11.30
N GLU A 159 -13.18 2.18 12.20
CA GLU A 159 -14.42 1.97 12.98
C GLU A 159 -15.66 1.81 12.07
N ASP A 160 -15.64 2.43 10.89
CA ASP A 160 -16.69 2.34 9.87
C ASP A 160 -16.51 1.14 8.91
N GLY A 161 -15.57 0.24 9.20
CA GLY A 161 -15.24 -0.95 8.41
C GLY A 161 -13.98 -0.79 7.54
N LEU A 162 -13.76 -1.75 6.64
CA LEU A 162 -12.59 -1.74 5.74
C LEU A 162 -12.70 -0.66 4.67
N LYS A 163 -11.66 0.16 4.52
CA LYS A 163 -11.57 1.23 3.51
C LYS A 163 -10.29 1.11 2.69
N TRP A 164 -10.39 1.35 1.39
CA TRP A 164 -9.27 1.65 0.52
C TRP A 164 -8.90 3.13 0.66
N PHE A 165 -7.73 3.39 1.21
CA PHE A 165 -7.18 4.72 1.40
C PHE A 165 -6.27 5.09 0.24
N THR A 166 -6.50 6.26 -0.35
CA THR A 166 -5.57 6.87 -1.31
C THR A 166 -5.31 8.32 -0.94
N SER A 167 -4.04 8.66 -0.76
CA SER A 167 -3.56 10.04 -0.72
C SER A 167 -3.11 10.49 -2.11
N THR A 168 -3.44 11.72 -2.46
CA THR A 168 -3.03 12.33 -3.73
C THR A 168 -2.30 13.63 -3.50
N GLU A 169 -1.38 13.96 -4.39
CA GLU A 169 -0.64 15.22 -4.43
C GLU A 169 -1.18 16.11 -5.57
N PRO A 170 -0.96 17.43 -5.55
CA PRO A 170 -1.29 18.27 -6.69
C PRO A 170 -0.35 17.95 -7.86
N TYR A 171 -0.88 17.92 -9.08
CA TYR A 171 -0.07 17.65 -10.27
C TYR A 171 1.10 18.63 -10.40
N GLY A 172 2.32 18.09 -10.52
CA GLY A 172 3.54 18.86 -10.75
C GLY A 172 4.12 19.59 -9.53
N GLU A 173 3.47 19.54 -8.36
CA GLU A 173 3.93 20.15 -7.11
C GLU A 173 4.53 19.12 -6.15
N SER A 174 5.35 19.56 -5.19
CA SER A 174 6.05 18.62 -4.30
C SER A 174 5.22 18.19 -3.08
N HIS A 175 4.83 16.93 -3.06
CA HIS A 175 4.88 16.02 -1.90
C HIS A 175 4.04 16.36 -0.66
N GLY A 176 3.06 17.23 -0.83
CA GLY A 176 2.02 17.49 0.14
C GLY A 176 0.75 16.73 -0.22
N VAL A 177 0.11 16.09 0.75
CA VAL A 177 -1.23 15.55 0.57
C VAL A 177 -2.17 16.70 0.24
N PHE A 178 -2.80 16.60 -0.91
CA PHE A 178 -3.79 17.54 -1.41
C PHE A 178 -5.21 17.06 -1.10
N LYS A 179 -5.48 15.81 -1.43
CA LYS A 179 -6.77 15.15 -1.21
C LYS A 179 -6.55 13.74 -0.72
N ILE A 180 -7.45 13.30 0.13
CA ILE A 180 -7.53 11.92 0.63
C ILE A 180 -8.86 11.34 0.16
N PHE A 181 -8.80 10.15 -0.42
CA PHE A 181 -9.95 9.35 -0.81
C PHE A 181 -10.03 8.14 0.10
N LEU A 182 -11.22 7.90 0.65
CA LEU A 182 -11.57 6.74 1.46
C LEU A 182 -12.70 6.02 0.74
N ILE A 183 -12.37 4.95 0.03
CA ILE A 183 -13.34 4.15 -0.71
C ILE A 183 -13.73 2.95 0.15
N ASP A 184 -15.01 2.75 0.40
CA ASP A 184 -15.48 1.60 1.16
C ASP A 184 -15.12 0.29 0.44
N ALA A 185 -14.34 -0.57 1.11
CA ALA A 185 -13.80 -1.79 0.50
C ALA A 185 -14.87 -2.88 0.30
N ARG A 186 -16.15 -2.60 0.59
CA ARG A 186 -17.27 -3.51 0.34
C ARG A 186 -18.30 -2.98 -0.65
N THR A 187 -18.52 -1.67 -0.67
CA THR A 187 -19.54 -1.03 -1.49
C THR A 187 -18.97 -0.19 -2.63
N GLY A 188 -17.71 0.24 -2.52
CA GLY A 188 -17.12 1.21 -3.44
C GLY A 188 -17.58 2.66 -3.20
N GLU A 189 -18.31 2.95 -2.12
CA GLU A 189 -18.72 4.31 -1.78
C GLU A 189 -17.49 5.18 -1.50
N ILE A 190 -17.42 6.34 -2.18
CA ILE A 190 -16.25 7.22 -2.15
C ILE A 190 -16.48 8.35 -1.14
N GLY A 191 -15.73 8.33 -0.04
CA GLY A 191 -15.49 9.47 0.82
C GLY A 191 -14.27 10.27 0.34
N ARG A 192 -14.34 11.60 0.45
CA ARG A 192 -13.24 12.50 0.09
C ARG A 192 -13.02 13.57 1.15
N LEU A 193 -11.77 13.74 1.55
CA LEU A 193 -11.31 14.84 2.38
C LEU A 193 -10.36 15.71 1.56
N GLU A 194 -10.62 17.02 1.57
CA GLU A 194 -9.79 18.01 0.90
C GLU A 194 -9.04 18.80 1.96
N LEU A 195 -7.72 18.86 1.83
CA LEU A 195 -6.87 19.59 2.76
C LEU A 195 -6.64 21.01 2.24
N SER A 196 -6.73 21.99 3.12
CA SER A 196 -6.45 23.38 2.78
C SER A 196 -4.96 23.59 2.50
N SER A 197 -4.62 24.51 1.61
CA SER A 197 -3.23 24.90 1.31
C SER A 197 -2.42 25.42 2.50
N GLU A 198 -3.09 25.82 3.59
CA GLU A 198 -2.44 26.24 4.84
C GLU A 198 -2.07 25.05 5.76
N ASN A 199 -2.63 23.86 5.52
CA ASN A 199 -2.43 22.63 6.30
C ASN A 199 -1.96 21.49 5.40
N THR A 200 -0.85 21.72 4.68
CA THR A 200 -0.26 20.71 3.80
C THR A 200 0.37 19.61 4.63
N LEU A 201 -0.31 18.47 4.72
CA LEU A 201 0.25 17.26 5.32
C LEU A 201 1.30 16.64 4.39
N THR A 202 2.31 15.99 4.95
CA THR A 202 3.31 15.27 4.16
C THR A 202 2.73 14.00 3.54
N GLY A 203 2.97 13.78 2.26
CA GLY A 203 2.60 12.56 1.54
C GLY A 203 3.50 11.36 1.87
N PRO A 204 3.11 10.14 1.45
CA PRO A 204 3.82 8.91 1.79
C PRO A 204 5.27 8.88 1.24
N VAL A 205 5.50 9.43 0.05
CA VAL A 205 6.84 9.46 -0.57
C VAL A 205 7.79 10.34 0.22
N LYS A 206 7.36 11.56 0.57
CA LYS A 206 8.18 12.47 1.38
C LYS A 206 8.32 12.04 2.83
N ALA A 207 7.33 11.34 3.39
CA ALA A 207 7.48 10.70 4.69
C ALA A 207 8.65 9.69 4.66
N ALA A 208 8.76 8.87 3.62
CA ALA A 208 9.90 7.97 3.45
C ALA A 208 11.23 8.73 3.31
N ASP A 209 11.26 9.87 2.63
CA ASP A 209 12.46 10.72 2.58
C ASP A 209 12.87 11.29 3.94
N PHE A 210 11.91 11.63 4.80
CA PHE A 210 12.21 12.05 6.16
C PHE A 210 12.85 10.94 6.99
N VAL A 211 12.43 9.68 6.81
CA VAL A 211 13.09 8.52 7.44
C VAL A 211 14.53 8.35 6.95
N ARG A 212 14.77 8.51 5.65
CA ARG A 212 16.14 8.50 5.11
C ARG A 212 17.01 9.59 5.71
N LYS A 213 16.43 10.77 5.90
CA LYS A 213 17.12 11.94 6.45
C LYS A 213 17.39 11.81 7.95
N SER A 214 16.48 11.22 8.73
CA SER A 214 16.71 10.97 10.17
C SER A 214 17.77 9.89 10.41
N ASN A 215 18.02 9.03 9.41
CA ASN A 215 18.96 7.90 9.48
C ASN A 215 20.10 7.98 8.45
N PRO A 216 21.03 8.94 8.57
CA PRO A 216 22.15 9.09 7.63
C PRO A 216 23.23 8.00 7.76
N ILE A 217 23.15 7.17 8.82
CA ILE A 217 24.08 6.07 9.09
C ILE A 217 23.67 4.80 8.32
N VAL A 218 22.36 4.62 8.05
CA VAL A 218 21.83 3.48 7.31
C VAL A 218 22.34 3.50 5.87
N ASP A 219 22.82 2.34 5.40
CA ASP A 219 23.20 2.15 4.00
C ASP A 219 21.95 1.86 3.15
N TRP A 220 21.29 2.93 2.69
CA TRP A 220 20.09 2.86 1.86
C TRP A 220 20.27 2.14 0.51
N THR A 221 21.48 1.74 0.13
CA THR A 221 21.69 0.85 -1.02
C THR A 221 21.35 -0.61 -0.70
N ARG A 222 21.27 -0.97 0.59
CA ARG A 222 21.00 -2.32 1.09
C ARG A 222 19.64 -2.45 1.77
N PHE A 223 18.96 -1.34 2.00
CA PHE A 223 17.65 -1.28 2.66
C PHE A 223 16.62 -0.58 1.78
N GLY A 224 15.39 -1.08 1.83
CA GLY A 224 14.20 -0.47 1.25
C GLY A 224 13.25 0.03 2.33
N ILE A 225 12.48 1.07 1.99
CA ILE A 225 11.34 1.51 2.79
C ILE A 225 10.10 0.97 2.09
N VAL A 226 9.31 0.19 2.82
CA VAL A 226 8.12 -0.48 2.30
C VAL A 226 6.90 -0.13 3.14
N GLU A 227 5.72 -0.37 2.56
CA GLU A 227 4.43 -0.28 3.24
C GLU A 227 4.19 1.05 4.00
N PRO A 228 4.11 2.21 3.31
CA PRO A 228 3.72 3.45 3.95
C PRO A 228 2.23 3.40 4.31
N LEU A 229 1.94 2.90 5.50
CA LEU A 229 0.58 2.72 5.98
C LEU A 229 0.13 3.97 6.75
N PRO A 230 -0.93 4.65 6.30
CA PRO A 230 -1.50 5.77 7.02
C PRO A 230 -2.27 5.24 8.24
N PHE A 231 -2.14 5.93 9.36
CA PHE A 231 -3.02 5.72 10.50
C PHE A 231 -3.25 7.03 11.23
N SER A 232 -4.36 7.11 11.97
CA SER A 232 -4.65 8.28 12.79
C SER A 232 -4.33 7.99 14.25
N ARG A 233 -3.67 8.96 14.90
CA ARG A 233 -3.46 8.97 16.35
C ARG A 233 -3.77 10.36 16.87
N GLU A 234 -4.64 10.43 17.88
CA GLU A 234 -5.02 11.69 18.55
C GLU A 234 -5.51 12.77 17.56
N GLY A 235 -6.18 12.36 16.46
CA GLY A 235 -6.69 13.24 15.42
C GLY A 235 -5.65 13.72 14.40
N LYS A 236 -4.39 13.26 14.51
CA LYS A 236 -3.33 13.53 13.55
C LYS A 236 -3.11 12.36 12.62
N LEU A 237 -2.67 12.66 11.40
CA LEU A 237 -2.24 11.65 10.43
C LEU A 237 -0.77 11.32 10.65
N TYR A 238 -0.48 10.02 10.71
CA TYR A 238 0.87 9.49 10.72
C TYR A 238 1.06 8.53 9.56
N TRP A 239 2.30 8.47 9.06
CA TRP A 239 2.74 7.42 8.16
C TRP A 239 3.58 6.42 8.94
N LYS A 240 3.15 5.17 9.00
CA LYS A 240 3.99 4.06 9.43
C LYS A 240 4.73 3.53 8.21
N VAL A 241 6.03 3.37 8.29
CA VAL A 241 6.82 2.68 7.27
C VAL A 241 7.63 1.56 7.90
N VAL A 242 7.92 0.54 7.10
CA VAL A 242 8.76 -0.58 7.52
C VAL A 242 10.08 -0.51 6.76
N VAL A 243 11.20 -0.58 7.48
CA VAL A 243 12.53 -0.62 6.88
C VAL A 243 13.00 -2.06 6.85
N VAL A 244 13.29 -2.57 5.65
CA VAL A 244 13.68 -3.96 5.41
C VAL A 244 14.98 -4.02 4.61
N PRO A 245 15.88 -4.96 4.89
CA PRO A 245 17.04 -5.20 4.04
C PRO A 245 16.60 -5.90 2.75
N TYR A 246 17.24 -5.57 1.63
CA TYR A 246 16.91 -6.17 0.32
C TYR A 246 17.21 -7.67 0.24
N ASP A 247 18.06 -8.19 1.14
CA ASP A 247 18.33 -9.62 1.26
C ASP A 247 17.22 -10.40 2.01
N SER A 248 16.13 -9.71 2.38
CA SER A 248 14.94 -10.30 3.04
C SER A 248 15.22 -10.93 4.40
N ALA A 249 16.25 -10.48 5.13
CA ALA A 249 16.62 -10.98 6.45
C ALA A 249 15.66 -10.63 7.62
N GLY A 250 14.45 -10.14 7.32
CA GLY A 250 13.44 -9.73 8.32
C GLY A 250 13.19 -8.23 8.33
N ILE A 251 12.49 -7.73 9.35
CA ILE A 251 12.27 -6.29 9.55
C ILE A 251 13.45 -5.72 10.32
N ALA A 252 14.04 -4.62 9.85
CA ALA A 252 15.11 -3.92 10.57
C ALA A 252 14.51 -3.07 11.70
N TYR A 253 13.59 -2.17 11.36
CA TYR A 253 12.81 -1.36 12.29
C TYR A 253 11.55 -0.81 11.61
N GLN A 254 10.64 -0.24 12.39
CA GLN A 254 9.49 0.52 11.88
C GLN A 254 9.65 1.98 12.26
N ALA A 255 9.29 2.89 11.35
CA ALA A 255 9.33 4.32 11.60
C ALA A 255 7.93 4.93 11.46
N PHE A 256 7.64 5.90 12.32
CA PHE A 256 6.38 6.60 12.40
C PHE A 256 6.63 8.08 12.16
N ILE A 257 5.99 8.64 11.14
CA ILE A 257 6.21 10.02 10.70
C ILE A 257 4.93 10.82 10.94
N ASP A 258 5.00 11.86 11.76
CA ASP A 258 3.90 12.82 11.93
C ASP A 258 3.74 13.61 10.61
N ALA A 259 2.57 13.53 9.96
CA ALA A 259 2.37 14.17 8.66
C ALA A 259 2.31 15.71 8.75
N GLU A 260 2.10 16.28 9.94
CA GLU A 260 2.11 17.73 10.17
C GLU A 260 3.52 18.24 10.48
N THR A 261 4.21 17.60 11.43
CA THR A 261 5.52 18.11 11.93
C THR A 261 6.72 17.51 11.20
N ASN A 262 6.54 16.37 10.53
CA ASN A 262 7.60 15.53 9.95
C ASN A 262 8.55 14.93 10.99
N ASP A 263 8.15 14.89 12.25
CA ASP A 263 8.92 14.18 13.27
C ASP A 263 8.87 12.68 13.00
N VAL A 264 10.05 12.07 13.01
CA VAL A 264 10.24 10.63 12.84
C VAL A 264 10.48 9.99 14.20
N VAL A 265 9.71 8.95 14.51
CA VAL A 265 9.86 8.11 15.69
C VAL A 265 10.15 6.68 15.23
N GLU A 266 11.28 6.13 15.64
CA GLU A 266 11.72 4.79 15.28
C GLU A 266 11.44 3.82 16.42
N LEU A 267 10.86 2.68 16.09
CA LEU A 267 10.50 1.65 17.05
C LEU A 267 10.91 0.28 16.49
N GLU A 268 11.54 -0.53 17.33
CA GLU A 268 12.03 -1.85 16.93
C GLU A 268 11.13 -2.97 17.45
N THR A 269 10.52 -2.79 18.63
CA THR A 269 9.78 -3.85 19.30
C THR A 269 8.27 -3.71 19.16
N ASN A 270 7.55 -4.84 19.18
CA ASN A 270 6.08 -4.86 19.18
C ASN A 270 5.46 -4.09 20.33
N GLU A 271 6.05 -4.19 21.53
CA GLU A 271 5.51 -3.54 22.72
C GLU A 271 5.53 -2.02 22.54
N GLU A 272 6.67 -1.47 22.10
CA GLU A 272 6.80 -0.05 21.78
C GLU A 272 5.83 0.38 20.69
N ILE A 273 5.69 -0.40 19.61
CA ILE A 273 4.76 -0.11 18.51
C ILE A 273 3.32 -0.07 19.01
N LEU A 274 2.90 -1.06 19.80
CA LEU A 274 1.55 -1.13 20.34
C LEU A 274 1.28 0.01 21.33
N GLU A 275 2.25 0.36 22.17
CA GLU A 275 2.13 1.50 23.09
C GLU A 275 2.06 2.83 22.35
N PHE A 276 2.85 2.99 21.30
CA PHE A 276 2.84 4.18 20.45
C PHE A 276 1.49 4.33 19.73
N ILE A 277 0.99 3.27 19.09
CA ILE A 277 -0.31 3.29 18.41
C ILE A 277 -1.44 3.59 19.40
N LYS A 278 -1.38 3.05 20.63
CA LYS A 278 -2.38 3.29 21.68
C LYS A 278 -2.29 4.67 22.34
N GLY A 279 -1.27 5.47 22.03
CA GLY A 279 -1.06 6.77 22.66
C GLY A 279 -0.49 6.71 24.09
N ILE A 280 0.06 5.56 24.50
CA ILE A 280 0.56 5.32 25.87
C ILE A 280 2.00 5.82 26.02
N HIS A 281 2.80 5.72 24.96
CA HIS A 281 4.21 6.09 24.97
C HIS A 281 4.55 7.05 23.81
N VAL A 282 5.41 8.01 24.12
CA VAL A 282 6.12 8.84 23.13
C VAL A 282 7.60 8.68 23.50
N PRO A 283 8.41 8.02 22.66
CA PRO A 283 9.84 7.90 22.93
C PRO A 283 10.45 9.29 23.10
N GLU A 284 11.27 9.47 24.13
CA GLU A 284 12.09 10.68 24.23
C GLU A 284 13.02 10.70 23.01
N LYS A 285 12.98 11.81 22.26
CA LYS A 285 13.91 12.04 21.15
C LYS A 285 15.32 12.02 21.75
N GLU A 286 16.11 10.99 21.48
CA GLU A 286 17.55 11.11 21.68
C GLU A 286 18.01 12.23 20.74
N GLU A 287 18.39 13.38 21.29
CA GLU A 287 19.03 14.44 20.52
C GLU A 287 20.33 13.87 19.98
N VAL A 288 20.33 13.47 18.72
CA VAL A 288 21.57 13.17 17.99
C VAL A 288 22.37 14.48 17.98
N ASP A 289 23.49 14.51 18.72
CA ASP A 289 24.34 15.69 18.81
C ASP A 289 24.77 16.07 17.39
N GLU A 290 24.43 17.28 16.94
CA GLU A 290 24.79 17.79 15.60
C GLU A 290 26.30 17.63 15.32
N LYS A 291 27.13 17.65 16.38
CA LYS A 291 28.56 17.39 16.29
C LYS A 291 28.88 15.96 15.88
N GLU A 292 28.14 14.98 16.37
CA GLU A 292 28.36 13.57 16.06
C GLU A 292 28.03 13.26 14.60
N VAL A 293 26.97 13.87 14.05
CA VAL A 293 26.64 13.80 12.61
C VAL A 293 27.74 14.44 11.75
N ASP A 294 28.27 15.59 12.16
CA ASP A 294 29.38 16.27 11.46
C ASP A 294 30.69 15.46 11.54
N TYR A 295 31.00 14.86 12.69
CA TYR A 295 32.15 13.96 12.84
C TYR A 295 32.04 12.72 11.93
N ILE A 296 30.86 12.11 11.82
CA ILE A 296 30.65 10.95 10.95
C ILE A 296 30.79 11.33 9.46
N ALA A 297 30.27 12.49 9.06
CA ALA A 297 30.45 13.00 7.69
C ALA A 297 31.94 13.23 7.37
N GLN A 298 32.70 13.81 8.31
CA GLN A 298 34.14 14.03 8.17
C GLN A 298 34.92 12.70 8.12
N ILE A 299 34.51 11.68 8.87
CA ILE A 299 35.12 10.33 8.83
C ILE A 299 34.87 9.67 7.47
N LYS A 300 33.62 9.70 6.97
CA LYS A 300 33.29 9.15 5.63
C LYS A 300 34.11 9.81 4.52
N GLN A 301 34.29 11.13 4.59
CA GLN A 301 35.12 11.87 3.63
C GLN A 301 36.59 11.45 3.71
N LYS A 302 37.14 11.29 4.91
CA LYS A 302 38.52 10.82 5.11
C LYS A 302 38.75 9.38 4.62
N ILE A 303 37.77 8.50 4.79
CA ILE A 303 37.84 7.12 4.28
C ILE A 303 37.91 7.14 2.75
N LYS A 304 37.05 7.93 2.09
CA LYS A 304 37.07 8.08 0.64
C LYS A 304 38.40 8.64 0.12
N GLU A 305 38.96 9.65 0.80
CA GLU A 305 40.29 10.19 0.46
C GLU A 305 41.40 9.13 0.58
N LEU A 306 41.31 8.24 1.58
CA LEU A 306 42.26 7.14 1.77
C LEU A 306 42.12 6.07 0.68
N GLU A 307 40.90 5.73 0.28
CA GLU A 307 40.64 4.79 -0.82
C GLU A 307 41.22 5.29 -2.14
N GLU A 308 41.01 6.57 -2.47
CA GLU A 308 41.59 7.22 -3.66
C GLU A 308 43.13 7.26 -3.62
N LEU A 309 43.72 7.39 -2.43
CA LEU A 309 45.17 7.34 -2.24
C LEU A 309 45.74 5.94 -2.43
N ILE A 310 45.04 4.91 -1.94
CA ILE A 310 45.41 3.51 -2.12
C ILE A 310 45.38 3.16 -3.61
N GLU A 311 44.31 3.54 -4.32
CA GLU A 311 44.17 3.29 -5.76
C GLU A 311 45.30 3.95 -6.58
N LYS A 312 45.70 5.17 -6.22
CA LYS A 312 46.87 5.85 -6.83
C LYS A 312 48.21 5.18 -6.54
N ILE A 313 48.35 4.54 -5.38
CA ILE A 313 49.57 3.82 -5.02
C ILE A 313 49.63 2.49 -5.80
N GLU A 314 48.51 1.77 -5.90
CA GLU A 314 48.42 0.53 -6.68
C GLU A 314 48.71 0.77 -8.18
N LEU A 315 48.21 1.87 -8.75
CA LEU A 315 48.49 2.27 -10.13
C LEU A 315 49.97 2.65 -10.38
N ASN A 316 50.70 3.09 -9.36
CA ASN A 316 52.13 3.45 -9.46
C ASN A 316 53.08 2.26 -9.22
N ILE A 317 52.55 1.12 -8.77
CA ILE A 317 53.32 -0.10 -8.49
C ILE A 317 53.11 -1.17 -9.60
N SER A 318 52.15 -0.97 -10.51
CA SER A 318 51.98 -1.71 -11.78
C SER A 318 52.92 -1.23 -12.88
#